data_AF-A0A2N2PM80-F1
#
_entry.id   AF-A0A2N2PM80-F1
#
_cell.length_a   1.000
_cell.length_b   1.000
_cell.length_c   1.000
_cell.angle_alpha   90.00
_cell.angle_beta   90.00
_cell.angle_gamma   90.00
#
_symmetry.space_group_name_H-M   'P 1'
#
loop_
_entity.id
_entity.type
_entity.pdbx_description
1 polymer ?
#
loop_
_entity_poly.entity_id
_entity_poly.type
_entity_poly.pdbx_seq_one_letter_code
_entity_poly.pdbx_strand_id
1 'polypeptide(L)' 'MGMVTVEENEPIDKVLKRFKKECQKSGILAELRRREHFEKPSVRRRRKVEAARRKARRREMKLRRKLDSY' A
#
# COMPACT_ATOMS: atom_id res chain seq x y z
N MET A 1 -6.58 -9.91 8.11
CA MET A 1 -7.22 -10.77 7.09
C MET A 1 -8.07 -9.91 6.19
N GLY A 2 -8.03 -10.13 4.87
CA GLY A 2 -8.89 -9.42 3.92
C GLY A 2 -10.20 -10.17 3.76
N MET A 3 -11.34 -9.54 4.07
CA MET A 3 -12.68 -10.05 3.81
C MET A 3 -13.32 -9.17 2.75
N VAL A 4 -13.95 -9.79 1.75
CA VAL A 4 -14.68 -9.07 0.70
C VAL A 4 -16.09 -9.66 0.65
N THR A 5 -17.09 -8.81 0.86
CA THR A 5 -18.50 -9.16 0.67
C THR A 5 -18.82 -9.20 -0.82
N VAL A 6 -19.55 -10.23 -1.25
CA VAL A 6 -19.92 -10.46 -2.64
C VAL A 6 -21.41 -10.18 -2.78
N GLU A 7 -21.80 -9.46 -3.83
CA GLU A 7 -23.20 -9.28 -4.22
C GLU A 7 -23.61 -10.34 -5.25
N GLU A 8 -24.89 -10.69 -5.29
CA GLU A 8 -25.40 -11.85 -6.05
C GLU A 8 -25.15 -11.80 -7.57
N ASN A 9 -24.98 -10.60 -8.16
CA ASN A 9 -24.79 -10.40 -9.60
C ASN A 9 -23.40 -9.88 -10.00
N GLU A 10 -22.37 -10.09 -9.16
CA GLU A 10 -21.04 -9.59 -9.47
C GLU A 10 -20.17 -10.63 -10.23
N PRO A 11 -19.51 -10.26 -11.34
CA PRO A 11 -18.61 -11.16 -12.05
C PRO A 11 -17.42 -11.55 -11.15
N ILE A 12 -17.10 -12.85 -11.15
CA ILE A 12 -16.07 -13.44 -10.28
C ILE A 12 -14.70 -12.75 -10.38
N ASP A 13 -14.30 -12.34 -11.58
CA ASP A 13 -13.02 -11.64 -11.81
C ASP A 13 -12.92 -10.32 -11.04
N LYS A 14 -14.05 -9.60 -10.91
CA LYS A 14 -14.11 -8.34 -10.18
C LYS A 14 -13.96 -8.56 -8.68
N VAL A 15 -14.58 -9.62 -8.16
CA VAL A 15 -14.43 -10.05 -6.76
C VAL A 15 -12.97 -10.43 -6.46
N LEU A 16 -12.35 -11.26 -7.31
CA LEU A 16 -10.95 -11.68 -7.16
C LEU A 16 -9.99 -10.49 -7.19
N LYS A 17 -10.24 -9.52 -8.08
CA LYS A 17 -9.42 -8.29 -8.17
C LYS A 17 -9.52 -7.44 -6.91
N ARG A 18 -10.72 -7.30 -6.31
CA ARG A 18 -10.92 -6.58 -5.04
C ARG A 18 -10.26 -7.32 -3.88
N PHE A 19 -10.43 -8.64 -3.82
CA PHE A 19 -9.79 -9.48 -2.81
C PHE A 19 -8.28 -9.36 -2.86
N LYS A 20 -7.68 -9.44 -4.05
CA LYS A 20 -6.23 -9.23 -4.23
C LYS A 20 -5.78 -7.86 -3.76
N LYS A 21 -6.55 -6.80 -4.03
CA LYS A 21 -6.28 -5.45 -3.51
C LYS A 21 -6.39 -5.37 -2.00
N GLU A 22 -7.39 -6.00 -1.39
CA GLU A 22 -7.58 -5.98 0.06
C GLU A 22 -6.44 -6.73 0.78
N CYS A 23 -6.01 -7.87 0.23
CA CYS A 23 -4.82 -8.59 0.68
C CYS A 23 -3.56 -7.73 0.57
N GLN A 24 -3.37 -7.01 -0.54
CA GLN A 24 -2.24 -6.07 -0.69
C GLN A 24 -2.32 -4.90 0.30
N LYS A 25 -3.53 -4.37 0.54
CA LYS A 25 -3.78 -3.26 1.48
C LYS A 25 -3.53 -3.66 2.93
N SER A 26 -3.88 -4.90 3.29
CA SER A 26 -3.62 -5.47 4.61
C SER A 26 -2.13 -5.54 4.92
N GLY A 27 -1.26 -5.50 3.90
CA GLY A 27 0.18 -5.41 4.08
C GLY A 27 0.83 -6.68 4.62
N ILE A 28 0.10 -7.79 4.74
CA ILE A 28 0.58 -9.06 5.31
C ILE A 28 1.86 -9.52 4.62
N LEU A 29 1.91 -9.48 3.28
CA LEU A 29 3.11 -9.85 2.52
C LEU A 29 4.29 -8.91 2.76
N ALA A 30 4.03 -7.61 2.96
CA ALA A 30 5.08 -6.64 3.26
C ALA A 30 5.59 -6.78 4.69
N GLU A 31 4.74 -7.25 5.61
CA GLU A 31 5.10 -7.54 6.99
C GLU A 31 5.92 -8.81 7.10
N LEU A 32 5.53 -9.88 6.42
CA LEU A 32 6.31 -11.12 6.31
C LEU A 32 7.75 -10.82 5.87
N ARG A 33 7.91 -10.11 4.75
CA ARG A 33 9.24 -9.70 4.24
C ARG A 33 10.05 -8.82 5.19
N ARG A 34 9.39 -8.07 6.08
CA ARG A 34 10.09 -7.26 7.10
C ARG A 34 10.52 -8.08 8.30
N ARG A 35 9.85 -9.21 8.56
CA ARG A 35 10.11 -10.11 9.68
C ARG A 35 11.03 -11.29 9.32
N GLU A 36 11.21 -11.57 8.04
CA GLU A 36 12.13 -12.62 7.53
C GLU A 36 13.56 -12.51 8.09
N HIS A 37 14.05 -11.28 8.32
CA HIS A 37 15.37 -11.03 8.87
C HIS A 37 15.33 -9.98 9.98
N PHE A 38 16.23 -10.11 10.96
CA PHE A 38 16.38 -9.10 12.00
C PHE A 38 16.94 -7.79 11.43
N GLU A 39 16.17 -6.71 11.55
CA GLU A 39 16.59 -5.36 11.18
C GLU A 39 16.85 -4.55 12.46
N LYS A 40 18.09 -4.04 12.63
CA LYS A 40 18.46 -3.21 13.79
C LYS A 40 17.47 -2.03 13.94
N PRO A 41 17.11 -1.62 15.18
CA PRO A 41 16.14 -0.54 15.40
C PRO A 41 16.47 0.77 14.68
N SER A 42 17.76 1.12 14.58
CA SER A 42 18.24 2.31 13.85
C SER A 42 17.93 2.24 12.35
N VAL A 43 18.16 1.08 11.73
CA VAL A 43 17.89 0.85 10.30
C VAL A 43 16.39 0.89 10.02
N ARG A 44 15.57 0.27 10.89
CA ARG A 44 14.11 0.35 10.83
C ARG A 44 13.61 1.81 10.87
N ARG A 45 14.15 2.62 11.79
CA ARG A 45 13.83 4.05 11.91
C ARG A 45 14.21 4.82 10.64
N ARG A 46 15.43 4.63 10.13
CA ARG A 46 15.91 5.28 8.90
C ARG A 46 15.00 4.95 7.70
N ARG A 47 14.71 3.67 7.49
CA ARG A 47 13.81 3.19 6.42
C ARG A 47 12.41 3.79 6.51
N LYS A 48 11.85 3.94 7.72
CA LYS A 48 10.54 4.57 7.94
C LYS A 48 10.54 6.04 7.53
N VAL A 49 11.56 6.80 7.92
CA VAL A 49 11.70 8.23 7.58
C VAL A 49 11.86 8.43 6.08
N GLU A 50 12.71 7.64 5.43
CA GLU A 50 12.90 7.71 3.96
C GLU A 50 11.61 7.39 3.20
N ALA A 51 10.87 6.37 3.62
CA ALA A 51 9.58 6.03 3.03
C ALA A 51 8.55 7.16 3.18
N ALA A 52 8.52 7.82 4.34
CA ALA A 52 7.65 8.99 4.58
C ALA A 52 8.03 10.16 3.68
N ARG A 53 9.33 10.50 3.57
CA ARG A 53 9.84 11.56 2.68
C ARG A 53 9.49 11.28 1.22
N ARG A 54 9.67 10.04 0.75
CA ARG A 54 9.30 9.63 -0.61
C ARG A 54 7.79 9.76 -0.86
N LYS A 55 6.96 9.44 0.13
CA LYS A 55 5.49 9.58 0.04
C LYS A 55 5.08 11.06 -0.03
N ALA A 56 5.71 11.93 0.76
CA ALA A 56 5.47 13.38 0.73
C ALA A 56 5.79 13.98 -0.64
N ARG A 57 6.99 13.72 -1.18
CA ARG A 57 7.39 14.19 -2.53
C ARG A 57 6.42 13.74 -3.62
N ARG A 58 5.93 12.49 -3.55
CA ARG A 58 4.94 11.98 -4.51
C ARG A 58 3.59 12.70 -4.41
N ARG A 59 3.17 13.11 -3.21
CA ARG A 59 1.93 13.88 -3.02
C ARG A 59 2.06 15.29 -3.57
N GLU A 60 3.17 15.95 -3.26
CA GLU A 60 3.51 17.28 -3.77
C GLU A 60 3.55 17.32 -5.30
N MET A 61 4.25 16.37 -5.93
CA MET A 61 4.31 16.28 -7.40
C MET A 61 2.92 16.09 -8.04
N LYS A 62 2.02 15.34 -7.37
CA LYS A 62 0.64 15.17 -7.83
C LYS A 62 -0.18 16.44 -7.65
N LEU A 63 0.02 17.16 -6.54
CA LEU A 63 -0.64 18.43 -6.29
C LEU A 63 -0.22 19.48 -7.32
N ARG A 64 1.08 19.60 -7.58
CA ARG A 64 1.63 20.51 -8.60
C ARG A 64 1.03 20.22 -9.97
N ARG A 65 1.09 18.96 -10.42
CA ARG A 65 0.43 18.53 -11.67
C ARG A 65 -1.06 18.85 -11.74
N LYS A 66 -1.77 18.84 -10.60
CA LYS A 66 -3.19 19.19 -10.55
C LYS A 66 -3.38 20.70 -10.67
N LEU A 67 -2.55 21.49 -9.98
CA LEU A 67 -2.56 22.96 -10.10
C LEU A 67 -2.23 23.43 -11.52
N ASP A 68 -1.21 22.83 -12.15
CA ASP A 68 -0.81 23.16 -13.53
C ASP A 68 -1.88 22.81 -14.59
N SER A 69 -2.93 22.08 -14.19
CA SER A 69 -4.03 21.63 -15.06
C SER A 69 -5.30 22.48 -14.95
N TYR A 70 -5.35 23.45 -14.04
CA TYR A 70 -6.43 24.45 -13.92
C TYR A 70 -6.07 25.71 -14.71
#